data_AF-A0A803M0J5-F1
#
_entry.id   AF-A0A803M0J5-F1
#
_cell.length_a   1.000
_cell.length_b   1.000
_cell.length_c   1.000
_cell.angle_alpha   90.00
_cell.angle_beta   90.00
_cell.angle_gamma   90.00
#
_symmetry.space_group_name_H-M   'P 1'
#
loop_
_entity.id
_entity.type
_entity.pdbx_description
1 polymer ?
#
loop_
_entity_poly.entity_id
_entity_poly.type
_entity_poly.pdbx_seq_one_letter_code
_entity_poly.pdbx_strand_id
1 'polypeptide(L)'
;MFQISLFFRLLFMVKVDLEFKAKFWFSMGTIYKAPPLLVSTNLTSEESQGKLRKGRGQRMEKNGNCMLVGVATVDPIDDLFMNTFLGLPTECLAVMNATISL
;
A
#
# COMPACT_ATOMS: atom_id res chain seq x y z
N MET A 1 14.70 7.79 4.18
CA MET A 1 14.19 8.63 3.09
C MET A 1 13.35 7.73 2.19
N PHE A 2 12.02 7.85 2.24
CA PHE A 2 11.11 7.01 1.44
C PHE A 2 10.93 7.68 0.07
N GLN A 3 11.32 7.02 -1.01
CA GLN A 3 11.04 7.49 -2.37
C GLN A 3 9.71 6.85 -2.80
N ILE A 4 8.65 7.65 -2.80
CA ILE A 4 7.32 7.25 -3.26
C ILE A 4 7.17 7.76 -4.68
N SER A 5 6.98 6.87 -5.65
CA SER A 5 6.64 7.25 -7.02
C SER A 5 5.11 7.22 -7.16
N LEU A 6 4.48 8.39 -7.33
CA LEU A 6 3.04 8.50 -7.56
C LEU A 6 2.75 8.68 -9.06
N PHE A 7 1.85 7.86 -9.60
CA PHE A 7 1.27 8.05 -10.93
C PHE A 7 -0.26 8.12 -10.77
N PHE A 8 -0.85 9.27 -11.13
CA PHE A 8 -2.30 9.50 -11.00
C PHE A 8 -3.00 9.27 -12.34
N ARG A 9 -4.06 8.46 -12.33
CA ARG A 9 -4.97 8.31 -13.48
C ARG A 9 -6.38 8.72 -13.06
N LEU A 10 -6.78 9.96 -13.36
CA LEU A 10 -8.16 10.42 -13.17
C LEU A 10 -9.04 9.89 -14.31
N LEU A 11 -9.92 8.92 -14.02
CA LEU A 11 -10.98 8.49 -14.93
C LEU A 11 -12.31 8.64 -14.20
N PHE A 12 -13.12 9.63 -14.61
CA PHE A 12 -14.39 10.07 -14.00
C PHE A 12 -14.22 10.77 -12.64
N MET A 13 -14.77 11.99 -12.50
CA MET A 13 -14.58 12.97 -11.39
C MET A 13 -14.92 12.50 -9.95
N VAL A 14 -15.09 11.20 -9.70
CA VAL A 14 -15.50 10.64 -8.40
C VAL A 14 -14.67 9.42 -7.97
N LYS A 15 -14.06 8.69 -8.92
CA LYS A 15 -13.22 7.53 -8.62
C LYS A 15 -11.74 7.92 -8.68
N VAL A 16 -10.98 7.51 -7.68
CA VAL A 16 -9.53 7.75 -7.61
C VAL A 16 -8.84 6.41 -7.47
N ASP A 17 -7.88 6.17 -8.35
CA ASP A 17 -6.97 5.03 -8.31
C ASP A 17 -5.54 5.55 -8.26
N LEU A 18 -4.74 4.99 -7.35
CA LEU A 18 -3.34 5.34 -7.12
C LEU A 18 -2.50 4.07 -7.12
N GLU A 19 -1.57 3.98 -8.06
CA GLU A 19 -0.56 2.92 -8.04
C GLU A 19 0.44 3.21 -6.92
N PHE A 20 0.43 2.37 -5.88
CA PHE A 20 1.30 2.48 -4.73
C PHE A 20 2.40 1.42 -4.79
N LYS A 21 3.65 1.88 -4.85
CA LYS A 21 4.84 1.03 -4.75
C LYS A 21 5.78 1.61 -3.70
N ALA A 22 6.11 0.81 -2.70
CA ALA A 22 7.02 1.18 -1.63
C ALA A 22 8.01 0.06 -1.32
N LYS A 23 9.22 0.46 -0.92
CA LYS A 23 10.25 -0.43 -0.38
C LYS A 23 10.46 -0.11 1.10
N PHE A 24 10.21 -1.08 1.96
CA PHE A 24 10.41 -0.96 3.40
C PHE A 24 11.76 -1.59 3.75
N TRP A 25 12.67 -0.75 4.22
CA TRP A 25 13.99 -1.16 4.67
C TRP A 25 13.93 -1.42 6.16
N PHE A 26 14.29 -2.62 6.59
CA PHE A 26 14.35 -2.97 7.99
C PHE A 26 15.80 -3.12 8.44
N SER A 27 16.14 -2.45 9.55
CA SER A 27 17.44 -2.56 10.20
C SER A 27 17.28 -2.52 11.70
N MET A 28 17.98 -3.42 12.41
CA MET A 28 18.02 -3.44 13.87
C MET A 28 19.46 -3.16 14.33
N GLY A 29 19.68 -1.95 14.87
CA GLY A 29 21.00 -1.45 15.20
C GLY A 29 21.94 -1.39 13.98
N THR A 30 23.23 -1.62 14.23
CA THR A 30 24.25 -1.73 13.17
C THR A 30 24.44 -3.16 12.68
N ILE A 31 23.87 -4.14 13.37
CA ILE A 31 24.21 -5.57 13.27
C ILE A 31 23.31 -6.28 12.27
N TYR A 32 22.05 -5.86 12.14
CA TYR A 32 21.07 -6.54 11.30
C TYR A 32 20.45 -5.61 10.26
N LYS A 33 20.50 -6.02 8.99
CA LYS A 33 19.88 -5.34 7.85
C LYS A 33 19.24 -6.38 6.95
N ALA A 34 17.92 -6.35 6.85
CA ALA A 34 17.18 -7.23 5.96
C ALA A 34 17.14 -6.65 4.54
N PRO A 35 16.95 -7.50 3.50
CA PRO A 35 16.53 -7.05 2.19
C PRO A 35 15.25 -6.18 2.27
N PRO A 36 15.06 -5.22 1.36
CA PRO A 36 13.88 -4.38 1.36
C PRO A 36 12.62 -5.19 1.05
N LEU A 37 11.57 -5.02 1.85
CA LEU A 37 10.24 -5.55 1.57
C LEU A 37 9.56 -4.68 0.53
N LEU A 38 9.20 -5.27 -0.61
CA LEU A 38 8.44 -4.60 -1.65
C LEU A 38 6.94 -4.74 -1.37
N VAL A 39 6.23 -3.63 -1.30
CA VAL A 39 4.77 -3.60 -1.26
C VAL A 39 4.28 -2.86 -2.50
N SER A 40 3.47 -3.54 -3.31
CA SER A 40 2.89 -3.00 -4.53
C SER A 40 1.39 -3.28 -4.54
N THR A 41 0.57 -2.25 -4.63
CA THR A 41 -0.89 -2.37 -4.73
C THR A 41 -1.50 -1.18 -5.45
N ASN A 42 -2.76 -1.33 -5.88
CA ASN A 42 -3.57 -0.22 -6.35
C ASN A 42 -4.47 0.23 -5.20
N LEU A 43 -4.24 1.45 -4.72
CA LEU A 43 -5.11 2.11 -3.76
C LEU A 43 -6.29 2.72 -4.52
N THR A 44 -7.50 2.25 -4.23
CA THR A 44 -8.71 2.68 -4.92
C THR A 44 -9.73 3.25 -3.94
N SER A 45 -10.53 4.22 -4.40
CA SER A 45 -11.68 4.72 -3.65
C SER A 45 -12.87 3.74 -3.63
N GLU A 46 -12.75 2.59 -4.27
CA GLU A 46 -13.73 1.51 -4.31
C GLU A 46 -13.37 0.35 -3.36
N GLU A 47 -13.96 -0.83 -3.59
CA GLU A 47 -13.60 -2.06 -2.90
C GLU A 47 -12.27 -2.64 -3.40
N SER A 48 -11.46 -3.13 -2.47
CA SER A 48 -10.25 -3.89 -2.73
C SER A 48 -10.29 -5.19 -1.94
N GLN A 49 -10.08 -6.32 -2.61
CA GLN A 49 -10.23 -7.65 -2.03
C GLN A 49 -9.01 -8.52 -2.35
N GLY A 50 -8.42 -9.10 -1.30
CA GLY A 50 -7.48 -10.22 -1.37
C GLY A 50 -8.13 -11.52 -0.90
N LYS A 51 -7.30 -12.54 -0.68
CA LYS A 51 -7.70 -13.86 -0.18
C LYS A 51 -8.07 -13.83 1.31
N LEU A 52 -7.37 -13.02 2.10
CA LEU A 52 -7.49 -12.93 3.56
C LEU A 52 -8.03 -11.58 4.03
N ARG A 53 -7.77 -10.51 3.28
CA ARG A 53 -8.14 -9.14 3.65
C ARG A 53 -9.08 -8.52 2.62
N LYS A 54 -9.90 -7.56 3.06
CA LYS A 54 -10.72 -6.71 2.20
C LYS A 54 -10.84 -5.32 2.81
N GLY A 55 -11.03 -4.33 1.96
CA GLY A 55 -11.28 -2.95 2.35
C GLY A 55 -12.23 -2.29 1.37
N ARG A 56 -12.90 -1.22 1.82
CA ARG A 56 -13.72 -0.37 0.96
C ARG A 56 -13.32 1.08 1.16
N GLY A 57 -12.94 1.73 0.08
CA GLY A 57 -12.62 3.15 0.04
C GLY A 57 -13.86 4.02 0.06
N GLN A 58 -13.60 5.32 0.04
CA GLN A 58 -14.60 6.37 -0.09
C GLN A 58 -14.26 7.21 -1.32
N ARG A 59 -15.22 7.26 -2.25
CA ARG A 59 -15.17 8.13 -3.43
C ARG A 59 -14.97 9.59 -3.04
N MET A 60 -14.39 10.34 -3.97
CA MET A 60 -14.07 11.74 -3.75
C MET A 60 -15.33 12.58 -3.49
N GLU A 61 -15.31 13.31 -2.39
CA GLU A 61 -16.34 14.27 -2.01
C GLU A 61 -16.13 15.62 -2.71
N LYS A 62 -17.12 16.53 -2.59
CA LYS A 62 -17.06 17.88 -3.18
C LYS A 62 -15.89 18.73 -2.66
N ASN A 63 -15.40 18.44 -1.46
CA ASN A 63 -14.26 19.10 -0.83
C ASN A 63 -12.89 18.51 -1.28
N GLY A 64 -12.89 17.52 -2.17
CA GLY A 64 -11.67 16.84 -2.64
C GLY A 64 -11.19 15.71 -1.71
N ASN A 65 -11.85 15.46 -0.58
CA ASN A 65 -11.48 14.38 0.33
C ASN A 65 -11.90 13.03 -0.24
N CYS A 66 -11.03 12.04 -0.10
CA CYS A 66 -11.30 10.65 -0.41
C CYS A 66 -10.55 9.72 0.55
N MET A 67 -10.97 8.46 0.59
CA MET A 67 -10.25 7.39 1.29
C MET A 67 -9.96 6.30 0.28
N LEU A 68 -8.68 6.00 0.09
CA LEU A 68 -8.22 4.94 -0.80
C LEU A 68 -7.87 3.71 0.02
N VAL A 69 -8.23 2.54 -0.49
CA VAL A 69 -7.89 1.25 0.10
C VAL A 69 -7.21 0.38 -0.92
N GLY A 70 -6.26 -0.44 -0.49
CA GLY A 70 -5.64 -1.45 -1.34
C GLY A 70 -5.19 -2.63 -0.50
N VAL A 71 -5.44 -3.84 -1.01
CA VAL A 71 -4.86 -5.06 -0.45
C VAL A 71 -3.62 -5.40 -1.24
N ALA A 72 -2.50 -5.65 -0.56
CA ALA A 72 -1.26 -6.09 -1.19
C ALA A 72 -0.84 -7.44 -0.60
N THR A 73 -0.40 -8.34 -1.47
CA THR A 73 0.35 -9.52 -1.04
C THR A 73 1.80 -9.10 -0.81
N VAL A 74 2.35 -9.50 0.32
CA VAL A 74 3.77 -9.33 0.64
C VAL A 74 4.42 -10.70 0.51
N ASP A 75 5.25 -10.86 -0.51
CA ASP A 75 5.98 -12.09 -0.77
C ASP A 75 7.15 -12.27 0.21
N PRO A 76 7.57 -13.51 0.50
CA PRO A 76 8.77 -13.78 1.26
C PRO A 76 10.00 -13.13 0.62
N ILE A 77 10.91 -12.67 1.46
CA ILE A 77 12.22 -12.16 1.05
C ILE A 77 13.31 -13.17 1.34
N ASP A 78 14.54 -12.92 0.89
CA ASP A 78 15.70 -13.78 1.19
C ASP A 78 16.21 -13.54 2.63
N ASP A 79 15.33 -13.69 3.61
CA ASP A 79 15.62 -13.57 5.04
C ASP A 79 14.63 -14.38 5.88
N LEU A 80 15.10 -15.50 6.44
CA LEU A 80 14.26 -16.43 7.20
C LEU A 80 13.69 -15.81 8.48
N PHE A 81 14.45 -14.95 9.16
CA PHE A 81 14.01 -14.30 10.38
C PHE A 81 12.85 -13.34 10.07
N MET A 82 12.99 -12.48 9.05
CA MET A 82 11.92 -11.55 8.66
C MET A 82 10.71 -12.25 8.08
N ASN A 83 10.91 -13.29 7.28
CA ASN A 83 9.81 -14.10 6.76
C ASN A 83 9.00 -14.71 7.91
N THR A 84 9.68 -15.24 8.93
CA THR A 84 9.03 -15.85 10.09
C THR A 84 8.36 -14.80 10.97
N PHE A 85 9.06 -13.70 11.27
CA PHE A 85 8.57 -12.63 12.13
C PHE A 85 7.31 -11.95 11.57
N LEU A 86 7.26 -11.75 10.25
CA LEU A 86 6.11 -11.13 9.57
C LEU A 86 5.08 -12.16 9.06
N GLY A 87 5.39 -13.46 9.15
CA GLY A 87 4.53 -14.55 8.66
C GLY A 87 4.32 -14.51 7.14
N LEU A 88 5.39 -14.31 6.36
CA LEU A 88 5.33 -14.21 4.90
C LEU A 88 5.17 -15.60 4.25
N PRO A 89 4.41 -15.72 3.12
CA PRO A 89 3.63 -14.66 2.48
C PRO A 89 2.41 -14.26 3.31
N THR A 90 2.08 -12.97 3.29
CA THR A 90 0.89 -12.45 3.97
C THR A 90 0.20 -11.38 3.14
N GLU A 91 -0.98 -10.95 3.58
CA GLU A 91 -1.71 -9.82 2.98
C GLU A 91 -1.75 -8.64 3.93
N CYS A 92 -1.44 -7.45 3.42
CA CYS A 92 -1.60 -6.19 4.12
C CYS A 92 -2.76 -5.38 3.51
N LEU A 93 -3.53 -4.73 4.37
CA LEU A 93 -4.54 -3.75 3.97
C LEU A 93 -3.95 -2.36 4.19
N ALA A 94 -3.81 -1.61 3.11
CA ALA A 94 -3.46 -0.20 3.14
C ALA A 94 -4.74 0.64 3.11
N VAL A 95 -4.81 1.64 3.99
CA VAL A 95 -5.87 2.64 4.05
C VAL A 95 -5.21 4.00 4.03
N MET A 96 -5.59 4.86 3.11
CA MET A 96 -5.01 6.19 2.90
C MET A 96 -6.11 7.22 2.81
N ASN A 97 -6.15 8.16 3.76
CA ASN A 97 -6.94 9.37 3.61
C ASN A 97 -6.16 10.35 2.74
N ALA A 98 -6.83 10.95 1.76
CA ALA A 98 -6.22 11.92 0.87
C ALA A 98 -7.18 13.09 0.61
N THR A 99 -6.60 14.25 0.37
CA THR A 99 -7.31 15.44 -0.11
C THR A 99 -6.68 15.84 -1.44
N ILE A 100 -7.47 15.82 -2.51
CA ILE A 100 -7.02 16.28 -3.83
C ILE A 100 -7.27 17.78 -3.91
N SER A 101 -6.19 18.55 -3.92
CA SER A 101 -6.18 20.00 -4.17
C SER A 101 -5.66 20.28 -5.58
N LEU A 102 -6.20 21.32 -6.23
CA LEU A 102 -5.71 21.84 -7.51
C LEU A 102 -4.50 22.77 -7.30
#